data_AF-A0A1Y2D377-F1
#
_entry.id   AF-A0A1Y2D377-F1
#
_cell.length_a   1.000
_cell.length_b   1.000
_cell.length_c   1.000
_cell.angle_alpha   90.00
_cell.angle_beta   90.00
_cell.angle_gamma   90.00
#
_symmetry.space_group_name_H-M   'P 1'
#
loop_
_entity.id
_entity.type
_entity.pdbx_description
1 polymer ?
#
loop_
_entity_poly.entity_id
_entity_poly.type
_entity_poly.pdbx_seq_one_letter_code
_entity_poly.pdbx_strand_id
1 'polypeptide(L)'
;MDPVLVTLGDVSLRKSDLVLLNDGEWLNDAVIQFALERLELDGAVDRRRTALVGPAVVHLLRHIDDEDFARSVANPLKLESKETVFLPVNDSEG
;
A
#
# COMPACT_ATOMS: atom_id res chain seq x y z
N MET A 1 -11.00 -20.97 -11.41
CA MET A 1 -10.17 -20.75 -10.20
C MET A 1 -9.29 -19.55 -10.46
N ASP A 2 -9.05 -18.73 -9.44
CA ASP A 2 -8.21 -17.53 -9.53
C ASP A 2 -6.91 -17.73 -8.69
N PRO A 3 -5.87 -18.33 -9.29
CA PRO A 3 -4.66 -18.73 -8.58
C PRO A 3 -3.80 -17.51 -8.22
N VAL A 4 -3.06 -17.62 -7.12
CA VAL A 4 -1.93 -16.72 -6.85
C VAL A 4 -0.81 -17.01 -7.86
N LEU A 5 -0.29 -15.97 -8.49
CA LEU A 5 0.77 -16.06 -9.49
C LEU A 5 2.11 -15.54 -8.97
N VAL A 6 2.08 -14.53 -8.10
CA VAL A 6 3.28 -13.96 -7.50
C VAL A 6 3.00 -13.47 -6.09
N THR A 7 3.98 -13.62 -5.20
CA THR A 7 3.98 -13.06 -3.85
C THR A 7 5.27 -12.27 -3.66
N LEU A 8 5.16 -11.05 -3.15
CA LEU A 8 6.27 -10.18 -2.82
C LEU A 8 5.99 -9.51 -1.47
N GLY A 9 6.86 -9.74 -0.48
CA GLY A 9 6.63 -9.24 0.88
C GLY A 9 5.26 -9.69 1.40
N ASP A 10 4.43 -8.71 1.77
CA ASP A 10 3.12 -8.94 2.38
C ASP A 10 1.95 -8.97 1.38
N VAL A 11 2.22 -8.94 0.06
CA VAL A 11 1.18 -8.94 -0.98
C VAL A 11 1.34 -10.13 -1.93
N SER A 12 0.19 -10.70 -2.32
CA SER A 12 0.09 -11.74 -3.33
C SER A 12 -0.85 -11.30 -4.45
N LEU A 13 -0.37 -11.32 -5.69
CA LEU A 13 -1.19 -11.06 -6.86
C LEU A 13 -1.72 -12.36 -7.43
N ARG A 14 -3.02 -12.36 -7.68
CA ARG A 14 -3.76 -13.40 -8.37
C ARG A 14 -3.83 -13.14 -9.86
N LYS A 15 -4.30 -14.13 -10.61
CA LYS A 15 -4.51 -13.98 -12.05
C LYS A 15 -5.47 -12.83 -12.37
N SER A 16 -6.53 -12.66 -11.57
CA SER A 16 -7.49 -11.56 -11.74
C SER A 16 -6.86 -10.18 -11.54
N ASP A 17 -5.97 -10.02 -10.56
CA ASP A 17 -5.27 -8.74 -10.29
C ASP A 17 -4.44 -8.29 -11.50
N LEU A 18 -3.80 -9.21 -12.21
CA LEU A 18 -2.99 -8.88 -13.39
C LEU A 18 -3.83 -8.45 -14.60
N VAL A 19 -5.12 -8.83 -14.65
CA VAL A 19 -6.01 -8.37 -15.72
C VAL A 19 -6.25 -6.85 -15.60
N LEU A 20 -6.17 -6.30 -14.39
CA LEU A 20 -6.37 -4.86 -14.14
C LEU A 20 -5.22 -3.99 -14.66
N LEU A 21 -4.11 -4.59 -15.09
CA LEU A 21 -3.00 -3.87 -15.73
C LEU A 21 -3.25 -3.56 -17.21
N ASN A 22 -4.34 -4.07 -17.79
CA ASN A 22 -4.70 -3.74 -19.18
C ASN A 22 -5.26 -2.31 -19.27
N ASP A 23 -5.11 -1.71 -20.45
CA ASP A 23 -5.59 -0.36 -20.72
C ASP A 23 -7.09 -0.22 -20.45
N GLY A 24 -7.47 0.84 -19.73
CA GLY A 24 -8.87 1.16 -19.41
C GLY A 24 -9.42 0.48 -18.16
N GLU A 25 -8.65 -0.39 -17.51
CA GLU A 25 -9.03 -1.02 -16.24
C GLU A 25 -8.59 -0.17 -15.03
N TRP A 26 -9.32 -0.28 -13.93
CA TRP A 26 -8.96 0.36 -12.67
C TRP A 26 -8.04 -0.55 -11.85
N LEU A 27 -6.92 -0.01 -11.40
CA LEU A 27 -6.03 -0.72 -10.48
C LEU A 27 -6.71 -0.91 -9.13
N ASN A 28 -6.46 -2.06 -8.52
CA ASN A 28 -6.88 -2.32 -7.14
C ASN A 28 -5.72 -2.12 -6.15
N ASP A 29 -6.06 -2.19 -4.87
CA ASP A 29 -5.11 -2.04 -3.77
C ASP A 29 -3.98 -3.06 -3.80
N ALA A 30 -4.23 -4.29 -4.27
CA ALA A 30 -3.21 -5.33 -4.36
C ALA A 30 -2.13 -4.98 -5.39
N VAL A 31 -2.53 -4.49 -6.57
CA VAL A 31 -1.60 -4.04 -7.61
C VAL A 31 -0.80 -2.82 -7.13
N ILE A 32 -1.45 -1.85 -6.48
CA ILE A 32 -0.77 -0.68 -5.93
C ILE A 32 0.23 -1.09 -4.83
N GLN A 33 -0.18 -1.94 -3.88
CA GLN A 33 0.72 -2.46 -2.83
C GLN A 33 1.93 -3.16 -3.44
N PHE A 34 1.71 -4.03 -4.44
CA PHE A 34 2.81 -4.73 -5.12
C PHE A 34 3.79 -3.76 -5.79
N ALA A 35 3.29 -2.69 -6.40
CA ALA A 35 4.16 -1.66 -6.98
C ALA A 35 5.02 -0.96 -5.92
N LEU A 36 4.44 -0.61 -4.75
CA LEU A 36 5.19 0.01 -3.65
C LEU A 36 6.28 -0.93 -3.11
N GLU A 37 5.94 -2.19 -2.84
CA GLU A 37 6.90 -3.23 -2.42
C GLU A 37 8.04 -3.38 -3.43
N ARG A 38 7.71 -3.31 -4.72
CA ARG A 38 8.69 -3.43 -5.80
C ARG A 38 9.63 -2.23 -5.86
N LEU A 39 9.12 -0.99 -5.76
CA LEU A 39 9.95 0.22 -5.71
C LEU A 39 10.92 0.17 -4.53
N GLU A 40 10.43 -0.31 -3.40
CA GLU A 40 11.22 -0.48 -2.20
C GLU A 40 12.30 -1.57 -2.33
N LEU A 41 11.98 -2.71 -2.95
CA LEU A 41 12.93 -3.79 -3.23
C LEU A 41 14.01 -3.36 -4.22
N ASP A 42 13.62 -2.65 -5.27
CA ASP A 42 14.52 -2.17 -6.33
C ASP A 42 15.43 -1.02 -5.83
N GLY A 43 15.25 -0.56 -4.59
CA GLY A 43 16.03 0.53 -4.01
C GLY A 43 15.72 1.89 -4.64
N ALA A 44 14.55 2.03 -5.27
CA ALA A 44 14.10 3.28 -5.90
C ALA A 44 13.86 4.40 -4.88
N VAL A 45 13.70 4.05 -3.61
CA VAL A 45 13.56 4.99 -2.49
C VAL A 45 14.53 4.66 -1.35
N ASP A 46 15.04 5.69 -0.67
CA ASP A 46 15.75 5.50 0.60
C ASP A 46 14.74 5.23 1.70
N ARG A 47 14.54 3.96 2.04
CA ARG A 47 13.65 3.49 3.12
C ARG A 47 13.92 4.13 4.48
N ARG A 48 15.10 4.72 4.72
CA ARG A 48 15.36 5.47 5.97
C ARG A 48 14.63 6.81 5.97
N ARG A 49 14.56 7.48 4.82
CA ARG A 49 14.02 8.84 4.65
C ARG A 49 12.61 8.84 4.07
N THR A 50 12.21 7.77 3.40
CA THR A 50 10.90 7.63 2.74
C THR A 50 10.09 6.50 3.38
N ALA A 51 8.80 6.71 3.59
CA ALA A 51 7.84 5.65 3.88
C ALA A 51 6.84 5.54 2.72
N LEU A 52 6.69 4.33 2.17
CA LEU A 52 5.60 3.98 1.26
C LEU A 52 4.53 3.26 2.08
N VAL A 53 3.39 3.90 2.32
CA VAL A 53 2.32 3.30 3.13
C VAL A 53 1.34 2.58 2.20
N GLY A 54 1.00 1.34 2.55
CA GLY A 54 0.08 0.53 1.76
C GLY A 54 -1.36 1.08 1.73
N PRO A 55 -2.12 0.88 0.63
CA PRO A 55 -3.50 1.37 0.50
C PRO A 55 -4.41 0.93 1.65
N ALA A 56 -4.31 -0.32 2.08
CA ALA A 56 -5.12 -0.85 3.19
C ALA A 56 -4.84 -0.12 4.52
N VAL A 57 -3.59 0.28 4.78
CA VAL A 57 -3.22 1.03 5.98
C VAL A 57 -3.71 2.47 5.89
N VAL A 58 -3.60 3.10 4.71
CA VAL A 58 -4.16 4.44 4.48
C VAL A 58 -5.68 4.45 4.66
N HIS A 59 -6.37 3.47 4.08
CA HIS A 59 -7.81 3.33 4.22
C HIS A 59 -8.22 3.09 5.67
N LEU A 60 -7.50 2.23 6.40
CA LEU A 60 -7.74 2.01 7.82
C LEU A 60 -7.56 3.31 8.63
N LEU A 61 -6.44 4.01 8.46
CA LEU A 61 -6.18 5.28 9.18
C LEU A 61 -7.23 6.35 8.87
N ARG A 62 -7.80 6.37 7.66
CA ARG A 62 -8.87 7.30 7.26
C ARG A 62 -10.20 7.05 8.01
N HIS A 63 -10.48 5.82 8.43
CA HIS A 63 -11.75 5.41 9.03
C HIS A 63 -11.69 5.15 10.54
N ILE A 64 -10.54 5.41 11.16
CA ILE A 64 -10.42 5.33 12.62
C ILE A 64 -10.79 6.70 13.22
N ASP A 65 -11.86 6.72 14.00
CA ASP A 65 -12.27 7.91 14.78
C ASP A 65 -11.47 8.07 16.09
N ASP A 66 -10.96 6.97 16.65
CA ASP A 66 -10.18 6.96 17.89
C ASP A 66 -8.70 7.30 17.62
N GLU A 67 -8.30 8.50 18.02
CA GLU A 67 -6.94 9.00 17.82
C GLU A 67 -5.86 8.12 18.46
N ASP A 68 -6.13 7.53 19.63
CA ASP A 68 -5.17 6.64 20.31
C ASP A 68 -4.97 5.35 19.52
N PHE A 69 -6.06 4.81 18.96
CA PHE A 69 -5.97 3.65 18.08
C PHE A 69 -5.29 3.98 16.75
N ALA A 70 -5.59 5.13 16.14
CA ALA A 70 -4.92 5.58 14.91
C ALA A 70 -3.42 5.73 15.12
N ARG A 71 -2.99 6.31 16.26
CA ARG A 71 -1.58 6.39 16.66
C ARG A 71 -0.97 5.01 16.83
N SER A 72 -1.67 4.05 17.43
CA SER A 72 -1.17 2.67 17.59
C SER A 72 -0.88 1.98 16.25
N VAL A 73 -1.69 2.24 15.21
CA VAL A 73 -1.50 1.73 13.85
C VAL A 73 -0.37 2.45 13.12
N ALA A 74 -0.23 3.77 13.31
CA ALA A 74 0.77 4.59 12.63
C ALA A 74 2.19 4.49 13.24
N ASN A 75 2.30 4.26 14.55
CA ASN A 75 3.59 4.23 15.26
C ASN A 75 4.63 3.24 14.67
N PRO A 76 4.26 2.01 14.28
CA PRO A 76 5.20 1.07 13.65
C PRO A 76 5.81 1.58 12.34
N LEU A 77 5.12 2.48 11.62
CA LEU A 77 5.58 3.05 10.34
C LEU A 77 6.68 4.10 10.53
N LYS A 78 6.88 4.60 11.77
CA LYS A 78 7.88 5.61 12.13
C LYS A 78 7.83 6.85 11.23
N LEU A 79 6.62 7.31 10.92
CA LEU A 79 6.39 8.40 9.95
C LEU A 79 7.09 9.71 10.35
N GLU A 80 7.16 10.01 11.65
CA GLU A 80 7.83 11.20 12.17
C GLU A 80 9.34 11.25 11.89
N SER A 81 9.98 10.09 11.69
CA SER A 81 11.40 10.02 11.35
C SER A 81 11.65 10.05 9.83
N LYS A 82 10.62 10.22 9.01
CA LYS A 82 10.71 10.25 7.56
C LYS A 82 10.68 11.68 7.07
N GLU A 83 11.44 11.93 6.01
CA GLU A 83 11.38 13.19 5.27
C GLU A 83 10.25 13.18 4.23
N THR A 84 9.88 12.00 3.75
CA THR A 84 8.83 11.84 2.74
C THR A 84 7.93 10.67 3.11
N VAL A 85 6.62 10.88 3.00
CA VAL A 85 5.61 9.85 3.21
C VAL A 85 4.71 9.82 1.97
N PHE A 86 4.62 8.66 1.34
CA PHE A 86 3.71 8.41 0.22
C PHE A 86 2.47 7.68 0.73
N LEU A 87 1.30 8.24 0.45
CA LEU A 87 0.00 7.71 0.83
C LEU A 87 -0.87 7.56 -0.44
N PRO A 88 -1.13 6.34 -0.93
CA PRO A 88 -2.13 6.12 -1.96
C PRO A 88 -3.52 6.33 -1.37
N VAL A 89 -4.18 7.43 -1.74
CA VAL A 89 -5.52 7.78 -1.27
C VAL A 89 -6.55 7.23 -2.25
N ASN A 90 -7.51 6.48 -1.73
CA ASN A 90 -8.69 6.03 -2.45
C ASN A 90 -9.85 6.97 -2.09
N ASP A 91 -10.59 7.45 -3.09
CA ASP A 91 -11.75 8.33 -2.93
C ASP A 91 -13.05 7.57 -2.66
N SER A 92 -13.01 6.23 -2.68
CA SER A 92 -14.14 5.40 -2.25
C SER A 92 -14.66 5.85 -0.88
N GLU A 93 -15.98 5.97 -0.78
CA GLU A 93 -16.64 6.51 0.42
C GLU A 93 -16.90 5.46 1.52
N GLY A 94 -16.64 4.17 1.25
CA GLY A 94 -16.83 3.09 2.23
C GLY A 94 -18.29 2.71 2.43
#